data_AF-A0A953BPV3-F1
#
_entry.id   AF-A0A953BPV3-F1
#
_cell.length_a   1.000
_cell.length_b   1.000
_cell.length_c   1.000
_cell.angle_alpha   90.00
_cell.angle_beta   90.00
_cell.angle_gamma   90.00
#
_symmetry.space_group_name_H-M   'P 1'
#
loop_
_entity.id
_entity.type
_entity.pdbx_description
1 polymer ?
#
loop_
_entity_poly.entity_id
_entity_poly.type
_entity_poly.pdbx_seq_one_letter_code
_entity_poly.pdbx_strand_id
1 'polypeptide(L)'
;MRAQHQKPRVVALAALLAAGGVAGAQPTNNTCAAAPTIAPGQSVQGTLAGATTTGACSCAAPGGRDVYYRLVAAAEGVHSIRLCDGQRWDSALSVHAGCAATIVNEWACDDEGCRAAGAPGFGFHGRTAVFLRSFETCIIRVAAYDPSVPPAAFTLAVDAPPPLLGACCVGGECLVVTAEQCAAAIPGGGVFLGAASSCIGAGAVIAQPSVHYGTGQPIPDGDPAGFSSSLAVSAQGEVGGVEVWLAMDHPYIGDLRVTLSHGGATMPLLARVGGGELGDQSPASGEYRFRDADGAPLWFAARTATGGAAVEPGVYRATDEHGAVQRLSGAFAGLAAAGDWTLTVADEIPLGAGILRGWGLVIRGSTGPRCGEGVGACCIGIGVCIPYTRGECELAGGVFEGADIPCQDVPGNSLGCCVANFDGVDGVTPADIFAFLSAWFAADSRADIDGDGQVLTADIGLFLSLWFNGCNVRSPGGVGACCLPPVLAGLGITCAQRGQASCLLAGGTWRGEAVPCEQNAGNPVACCRANFDAMNGVGPPDLFAYLSAWFAGLPAADVTGNGAVEIADLFAFLAAYFVGCP
;
A
#
# COMPACT_ATOMS: atom_id res chain seq x y z
N MET A 1 29.46 19.23 -89.58
CA MET A 1 30.21 19.40 -88.31
C MET A 1 29.35 18.88 -87.17
N ARG A 2 29.62 17.66 -86.69
CA ARG A 2 29.02 17.08 -85.47
C ARG A 2 30.17 16.44 -84.70
N ALA A 3 30.42 16.91 -83.48
CA ALA A 3 31.50 16.45 -82.63
C ALA A 3 30.99 15.48 -81.56
N GLN A 4 31.55 14.27 -81.62
CA GLN A 4 32.05 13.39 -80.54
C GLN A 4 31.33 13.31 -79.18
N HIS A 5 30.81 12.11 -78.88
CA HIS A 5 30.90 11.51 -77.55
C HIS A 5 31.52 10.12 -77.64
N GLN A 6 32.73 9.98 -77.09
CA GLN A 6 33.44 8.71 -76.89
C GLN A 6 32.99 8.05 -75.58
N LYS A 7 32.62 6.77 -75.65
CA LYS A 7 32.58 5.85 -74.50
C LYS A 7 33.93 5.10 -74.42
N PRO A 8 34.59 4.97 -73.26
CA PRO A 8 35.60 3.95 -73.06
C PRO A 8 35.00 2.73 -72.36
N ARG A 9 35.30 1.55 -72.92
CA ARG A 9 35.16 0.24 -72.29
C ARG A 9 36.25 0.09 -71.23
N VAL A 10 35.90 -0.30 -70.01
CA VAL A 10 36.87 -0.79 -69.01
C VAL A 10 36.69 -2.30 -68.88
N VAL A 11 37.82 -2.99 -68.98
CA VAL A 11 38.01 -4.43 -68.87
C VAL A 11 37.62 -4.90 -67.46
N ALA A 12 36.74 -5.89 -67.37
CA ALA A 12 36.36 -6.52 -66.11
C ALA A 12 37.49 -7.45 -65.64
N LEU A 13 38.17 -7.08 -64.55
CA LEU A 13 39.01 -7.98 -63.78
C LEU A 13 38.08 -8.76 -62.83
N ALA A 14 37.85 -10.04 -63.10
CA ALA A 14 37.12 -10.92 -62.20
C ALA A 14 38.03 -11.28 -61.01
N ALA A 15 37.94 -10.50 -59.93
CA ALA A 15 38.41 -10.93 -58.63
C ALA A 15 37.35 -11.88 -58.04
N LEU A 16 37.66 -13.18 -57.99
CA LEU A 16 36.97 -14.09 -57.07
C LEU A 16 37.32 -13.64 -55.64
N LEU A 17 36.50 -12.75 -55.07
CA LEU A 17 36.40 -12.63 -53.63
C LEU A 17 35.67 -13.89 -53.15
N ALA A 18 36.43 -14.81 -52.57
CA ALA A 18 35.86 -15.77 -51.64
C ALA A 18 35.22 -14.95 -50.51
N ALA A 19 33.90 -14.79 -50.57
CA ALA A 19 33.10 -14.30 -49.45
C ALA A 19 33.13 -15.37 -48.36
N GLY A 20 34.25 -15.47 -47.65
CA GLY A 20 34.29 -16.09 -46.34
C GLY A 20 33.36 -15.25 -45.47
N GLY A 21 32.15 -15.76 -45.22
CA GLY A 21 31.23 -15.13 -44.28
C GLY A 21 31.96 -14.98 -42.96
N VAL A 22 32.16 -13.73 -42.53
CA VAL A 22 32.60 -13.45 -41.17
C VAL A 22 31.44 -13.89 -40.29
N ALA A 23 31.54 -15.09 -39.71
CA ALA A 23 30.61 -15.51 -38.68
C ALA A 23 30.78 -14.53 -37.51
N GLY A 24 29.89 -13.55 -37.41
CA GLY A 24 29.84 -12.65 -36.26
C GLY A 24 29.69 -13.50 -35.00
N ALA A 25 30.44 -13.15 -33.96
CA ALA A 25 30.25 -13.77 -32.65
C ALA A 25 28.79 -13.59 -32.23
N GLN A 26 28.20 -14.65 -31.66
CA GLN A 26 26.84 -14.58 -31.12
C GLN A 26 26.80 -13.49 -30.03
N PRO A 27 25.67 -12.77 -29.89
CA PRO A 27 25.53 -11.82 -28.79
C PRO A 27 25.65 -12.55 -27.44
N THR A 28 26.13 -11.85 -26.42
CA THR A 28 26.36 -12.45 -25.09
C THR A 28 25.08 -13.02 -24.49
N ASN A 29 23.94 -12.43 -24.82
CA ASN A 29 22.61 -12.85 -24.40
C ASN A 29 21.87 -13.71 -25.44
N ASN A 30 22.61 -14.41 -26.30
CA ASN A 30 22.06 -15.35 -27.29
C ASN A 30 21.39 -16.58 -26.65
N THR A 31 21.74 -16.91 -25.41
CA THR A 31 21.10 -18.00 -24.65
C THR A 31 20.45 -17.43 -23.40
N CYS A 32 19.30 -17.99 -23.01
CA CYS A 32 18.59 -17.51 -21.83
C CYS A 32 19.39 -17.67 -20.52
N ALA A 33 20.31 -18.63 -20.46
CA ALA A 33 21.20 -18.81 -19.31
C ALA A 33 22.15 -17.62 -19.12
N ALA A 34 22.57 -16.99 -20.21
CA ALA A 34 23.45 -15.82 -20.22
C ALA A 34 22.67 -14.48 -20.27
N ALA A 35 21.35 -14.50 -20.03
CA ALA A 35 20.51 -13.31 -20.05
C ALA A 35 20.99 -12.27 -19.02
N PRO A 36 21.40 -11.06 -19.44
CA PRO A 36 21.73 -9.99 -18.53
C PRO A 36 20.49 -9.52 -17.78
N THR A 37 20.70 -9.05 -16.55
CA THR A 37 19.62 -8.53 -15.72
C THR A 37 19.17 -7.15 -16.19
N ILE A 38 17.86 -6.94 -16.26
CA ILE A 38 17.20 -5.65 -16.42
C ILE A 38 16.30 -5.42 -15.20
N ALA A 39 16.35 -4.22 -14.64
CA ALA A 39 15.50 -3.82 -13.51
C ALA A 39 14.27 -3.04 -14.04
N PRO A 40 13.15 -3.04 -13.31
CA PRO A 40 12.01 -2.18 -13.63
C PRO A 40 12.42 -0.70 -13.66
N GLY A 41 11.84 0.07 -14.59
CA GLY A 41 12.20 1.46 -14.87
C GLY A 41 13.43 1.64 -15.77
N GLN A 42 14.03 0.56 -16.28
CA GLN A 42 15.18 0.62 -17.18
C GLN A 42 14.77 0.47 -18.65
N SER A 43 15.60 1.01 -19.53
CA SER A 43 15.56 0.76 -20.97
C SER A 43 16.95 0.35 -21.44
N VAL A 44 17.03 -0.66 -22.30
CA VAL A 44 18.30 -1.19 -22.82
C VAL A 44 18.27 -1.22 -24.34
N GLN A 45 19.40 -0.85 -24.95
CA GLN A 45 19.62 -1.02 -26.39
C GLN A 45 20.09 -2.45 -26.66
N GLY A 46 19.51 -3.09 -27.67
CA GLY A 46 19.82 -4.46 -28.06
C GLY A 46 19.80 -4.67 -29.56
N THR A 47 20.25 -5.86 -30.00
CA THR A 47 20.20 -6.25 -31.42
C THR A 47 20.09 -7.76 -31.58
N LEU A 48 19.40 -8.18 -32.65
CA LEU A 48 19.36 -9.57 -33.11
C LEU A 48 20.51 -9.90 -34.08
N ALA A 49 21.39 -8.95 -34.38
CA ALA A 49 22.54 -9.16 -35.27
C ALA A 49 23.46 -10.25 -34.70
N GLY A 50 23.67 -11.29 -35.51
CA GLY A 50 24.49 -12.43 -35.10
C GLY A 50 23.79 -13.40 -34.16
N ALA A 51 22.54 -13.18 -33.74
CA ALA A 51 21.80 -14.13 -32.90
C ALA A 51 21.34 -15.38 -33.65
N THR A 52 21.19 -16.47 -32.91
CA THR A 52 20.58 -17.74 -33.31
C THR A 52 19.21 -17.91 -32.64
N THR A 53 18.45 -18.94 -33.02
CA THR A 53 17.17 -19.26 -32.40
C THR A 53 17.37 -20.30 -31.31
N THR A 54 17.05 -19.97 -30.07
CA THR A 54 17.22 -20.88 -28.93
C THR A 54 15.94 -21.08 -28.11
N GLY A 55 14.87 -20.34 -28.41
CA GLY A 55 13.58 -20.42 -27.71
C GLY A 55 12.38 -20.45 -28.66
N ALA A 56 11.19 -20.56 -28.07
CA ALA A 56 9.92 -20.60 -28.78
C ALA A 56 8.83 -19.89 -27.98
N CYS A 57 7.84 -19.33 -28.67
CA CYS A 57 6.70 -18.61 -28.10
C CYS A 57 5.42 -18.87 -28.91
N SER A 58 4.24 -18.63 -28.33
CA SER A 58 2.96 -18.95 -28.99
C SER A 58 2.54 -17.96 -30.07
N CYS A 59 3.01 -16.72 -29.99
CA CYS A 59 2.66 -15.61 -30.89
C CYS A 59 3.64 -15.40 -32.06
N ALA A 60 4.47 -16.39 -32.40
CA ALA A 60 5.45 -16.24 -33.49
C ALA A 60 5.73 -17.55 -34.23
N ALA A 61 6.15 -17.44 -35.49
CA ALA A 61 6.59 -18.60 -36.25
C ALA A 61 7.93 -19.15 -35.69
N PRO A 62 8.16 -20.48 -35.77
CA PRO A 62 9.41 -21.06 -35.32
C PRO A 62 10.59 -20.59 -36.18
N GLY A 63 11.76 -20.42 -35.54
CA GLY A 63 13.02 -20.12 -36.24
C GLY A 63 13.38 -18.63 -36.33
N GLY A 64 12.60 -17.73 -35.73
CA GLY A 64 13.01 -16.34 -35.52
C GLY A 64 14.22 -16.24 -34.59
N ARG A 65 15.18 -15.35 -34.91
CA ARG A 65 16.37 -15.11 -34.08
C ARG A 65 15.97 -14.50 -32.75
N ASP A 66 16.61 -14.89 -31.65
CA ASP A 66 16.25 -14.41 -30.33
C ASP A 66 17.42 -14.04 -29.43
N VAL A 67 17.14 -13.13 -28.49
CA VAL A 67 18.01 -12.77 -27.39
C VAL A 67 17.20 -12.64 -26.11
N TYR A 68 17.88 -12.72 -24.97
CA TYR A 68 17.22 -12.84 -23.67
C TYR A 68 17.64 -11.76 -22.69
N TYR A 69 16.73 -11.43 -21.78
CA TYR A 69 16.97 -10.58 -20.62
C TYR A 69 16.31 -11.21 -19.40
N ARG A 70 16.89 -10.97 -18.22
CA ARG A 70 16.32 -11.43 -16.95
C ARG A 70 15.73 -10.24 -16.23
N LEU A 71 14.42 -10.23 -16.03
CA LEU A 71 13.79 -9.22 -15.18
C LEU A 71 13.85 -9.67 -13.72
N VAL A 72 14.24 -8.77 -12.84
CA VAL A 72 14.17 -8.93 -11.37
C VAL A 72 13.22 -7.86 -10.83
N ALA A 73 12.04 -8.25 -10.38
CA ALA A 73 11.04 -7.32 -9.90
C ALA A 73 11.48 -6.64 -8.58
N ALA A 74 11.63 -5.31 -8.59
CA ALA A 74 11.91 -4.55 -7.37
C ALA A 74 10.69 -4.40 -6.45
N ALA A 75 9.48 -4.43 -7.05
CA ALA A 75 8.21 -4.32 -6.35
C ALA A 75 7.20 -5.31 -6.92
N GLU A 76 6.23 -5.68 -6.09
CA GLU A 76 5.09 -6.46 -6.54
C GLU A 76 4.17 -5.63 -7.45
N GLY A 77 3.69 -6.23 -8.52
CA GLY A 77 2.73 -5.61 -9.43
C GLY A 77 2.93 -6.07 -10.88
N VAL A 78 2.20 -5.43 -11.78
CA VAL A 78 2.30 -5.70 -13.21
C VAL A 78 3.38 -4.84 -13.86
N HIS A 79 4.39 -5.49 -14.42
CA HIS A 79 5.50 -4.87 -15.14
C HIS A 79 5.16 -4.85 -16.63
N SER A 80 5.14 -3.66 -17.23
CA SER A 80 4.94 -3.47 -18.67
C SER A 80 6.27 -3.62 -19.40
N ILE A 81 6.30 -4.45 -20.45
CA ILE A 81 7.50 -4.77 -21.21
C ILE A 81 7.23 -4.39 -22.66
N ARG A 82 8.08 -3.53 -23.23
CA ARG A 82 7.80 -2.84 -24.49
C ARG A 82 9.02 -2.84 -25.40
N LEU A 83 8.77 -3.04 -26.70
CA LEU A 83 9.72 -2.75 -27.77
C LEU A 83 9.37 -1.47 -28.55
N CYS A 84 8.31 -0.75 -28.15
CA CYS A 84 7.69 0.31 -28.94
C CYS A 84 8.59 1.50 -29.33
N ASP A 85 9.74 1.64 -28.68
CA ASP A 85 10.65 2.77 -28.86
C ASP A 85 11.72 2.44 -29.92
N GLY A 86 11.49 2.82 -31.18
CA GLY A 86 12.49 2.67 -32.24
C GLY A 86 11.95 2.49 -33.66
N GLN A 87 12.83 2.05 -34.57
CA GLN A 87 12.46 1.69 -35.93
C GLN A 87 11.64 0.41 -35.93
N ARG A 88 10.52 0.38 -36.66
CA ARG A 88 9.61 -0.78 -36.77
C ARG A 88 10.28 -2.00 -37.44
N TRP A 89 10.01 -3.17 -36.88
CA TRP A 89 10.29 -4.50 -37.45
C TRP A 89 9.31 -5.50 -36.84
N ASP A 90 9.18 -6.66 -37.49
CA ASP A 90 8.23 -7.70 -37.09
C ASP A 90 8.81 -8.56 -35.95
N SER A 91 8.43 -8.23 -34.72
CA SER A 91 9.03 -8.77 -33.50
C SER A 91 8.06 -9.65 -32.75
N ALA A 92 8.57 -10.62 -32.00
CA ALA A 92 7.82 -11.32 -30.97
C ALA A 92 8.46 -11.09 -29.61
N LEU A 93 7.67 -10.61 -28.65
CA LEU A 93 8.07 -10.35 -27.28
C LEU A 93 7.35 -11.33 -26.36
N SER A 94 8.11 -12.19 -25.67
CA SER A 94 7.52 -13.18 -24.77
C SER A 94 8.20 -13.21 -23.40
N VAL A 95 7.43 -13.59 -22.39
CA VAL A 95 7.84 -13.68 -20.98
C VAL A 95 7.72 -15.13 -20.54
N HIS A 96 8.75 -15.65 -19.88
CA HIS A 96 8.82 -17.04 -19.45
C HIS A 96 9.19 -17.18 -17.98
N ALA A 97 8.66 -18.20 -17.33
CA ALA A 97 8.95 -18.56 -15.94
C ALA A 97 10.44 -18.88 -15.71
N GLY A 98 11.16 -19.30 -16.74
CA GLY A 98 12.55 -19.69 -16.63
C GLY A 98 13.17 -20.17 -17.94
N CYS A 99 14.33 -20.80 -17.80
CA CYS A 99 15.07 -21.41 -18.91
C CYS A 99 14.78 -22.91 -19.03
N ALA A 100 14.69 -23.50 -20.21
CA ALA A 100 14.67 -22.83 -21.52
C ALA A 100 13.36 -22.04 -21.73
N ALA A 101 13.39 -21.00 -22.57
CA ALA A 101 12.21 -20.23 -22.94
C ALA A 101 11.39 -21.05 -23.97
N THR A 102 10.31 -21.66 -23.49
CA THR A 102 9.45 -22.53 -24.29
C THR A 102 7.99 -22.10 -24.16
N ILE A 103 7.14 -22.56 -25.08
CA ILE A 103 5.68 -22.31 -25.01
C ILE A 103 5.08 -22.89 -23.71
N VAL A 104 5.68 -23.93 -23.12
CA VAL A 104 5.17 -24.58 -21.90
C VAL A 104 5.28 -23.70 -20.66
N ASN A 105 6.31 -22.86 -20.59
CA ASN A 105 6.56 -21.97 -19.46
C ASN A 105 6.42 -20.49 -19.82
N GLU A 106 5.71 -20.21 -20.91
CA GLU A 106 5.33 -18.87 -21.32
C GLU A 106 4.22 -18.33 -20.43
N TRP A 107 4.38 -17.09 -19.98
CA TRP A 107 3.39 -16.35 -19.18
C TRP A 107 2.68 -15.29 -19.99
N ALA A 108 3.35 -14.74 -21.01
CA ALA A 108 2.76 -13.76 -21.90
C ALA A 108 3.55 -13.75 -23.22
N CYS A 109 2.86 -13.46 -24.33
CA CYS A 109 3.45 -13.32 -25.65
C CYS A 109 2.66 -12.27 -26.42
N ASP A 110 3.38 -11.38 -27.09
CA ASP A 110 2.77 -10.44 -27.99
C ASP A 110 3.77 -10.03 -29.09
N ASP A 111 3.29 -9.99 -30.33
CA ASP A 111 4.04 -9.59 -31.52
C ASP A 111 3.59 -8.24 -32.09
N GLU A 112 2.36 -7.80 -31.80
CA GLU A 112 1.75 -6.64 -32.46
C GLU A 112 1.29 -5.52 -31.49
N GLY A 113 1.57 -5.62 -30.19
CA GLY A 113 0.97 -4.79 -29.13
C GLY A 113 1.38 -3.31 -29.11
N CYS A 114 2.36 -2.89 -29.92
CA CYS A 114 2.65 -1.48 -30.18
C CYS A 114 1.86 -0.93 -31.39
N ARG A 115 0.95 -1.71 -31.97
CA ARG A 115 0.04 -1.28 -33.02
C ARG A 115 -0.96 -0.26 -32.48
N ALA A 116 -1.06 0.89 -33.13
CA ALA A 116 -2.11 1.85 -32.81
C ALA A 116 -3.48 1.27 -33.19
N ALA A 117 -4.49 1.50 -32.35
CA ALA A 117 -5.85 1.05 -32.61
C ALA A 117 -6.33 1.47 -34.01
N GLY A 118 -6.80 0.50 -34.80
CA GLY A 118 -7.28 0.72 -36.17
C GLY A 118 -6.20 0.94 -37.23
N ALA A 119 -4.90 0.85 -36.90
CA ALA A 119 -3.84 0.98 -37.90
C ALA A 119 -3.83 -0.23 -38.87
N PRO A 120 -3.81 -0.01 -40.20
CA PRO A 120 -3.69 -1.10 -41.17
C PRO A 120 -2.25 -1.64 -41.23
N GLY A 121 -2.09 -2.94 -41.50
CA GLY A 121 -0.80 -3.61 -41.64
C GLY A 121 -0.50 -4.62 -40.52
N PHE A 122 0.64 -5.31 -40.67
CA PHE A 122 1.27 -6.27 -39.75
C PHE A 122 2.74 -5.85 -39.52
N GLY A 123 3.44 -6.51 -38.60
CA GLY A 123 4.87 -6.33 -38.34
C GLY A 123 5.19 -5.15 -37.43
N PHE A 124 4.38 -4.95 -36.40
CA PHE A 124 4.64 -4.00 -35.32
C PHE A 124 5.54 -4.62 -34.25
N HIS A 125 5.87 -3.80 -33.26
CA HIS A 125 6.62 -4.23 -32.10
C HIS A 125 5.71 -4.89 -31.07
N GLY A 126 6.23 -5.89 -30.37
CA GLY A 126 5.57 -6.49 -29.24
C GLY A 126 5.55 -5.57 -28.01
N ARG A 127 4.43 -5.61 -27.29
CA ARG A 127 4.22 -5.06 -25.96
C ARG A 127 3.40 -6.03 -25.14
N THR A 128 3.94 -6.43 -24.00
CA THR A 128 3.26 -7.35 -23.10
C THR A 128 3.41 -6.91 -21.64
N ALA A 129 2.74 -7.60 -20.72
CA ALA A 129 2.77 -7.27 -19.31
C ALA A 129 2.78 -8.56 -18.47
N VAL A 130 3.44 -8.51 -17.31
CA VAL A 130 3.53 -9.67 -16.41
C VAL A 130 3.39 -9.22 -14.96
N PHE A 131 2.52 -9.90 -14.21
CA PHE A 131 2.48 -9.74 -12.76
C PHE A 131 3.63 -10.50 -12.11
N LEU A 132 4.46 -9.80 -11.34
CA LEU A 132 5.55 -10.39 -10.56
C LEU A 132 5.41 -9.98 -9.10
N ARG A 133 5.71 -10.89 -8.18
CA ARG A 133 5.90 -10.56 -6.76
C ARG A 133 7.24 -9.84 -6.56
N SER A 134 7.38 -9.15 -5.43
CA SER A 134 8.67 -8.52 -5.09
C SER A 134 9.79 -9.57 -5.07
N PHE A 135 10.90 -9.25 -5.71
CA PHE A 135 12.07 -10.11 -5.95
C PHE A 135 11.83 -11.35 -6.82
N GLU A 136 10.64 -11.52 -7.39
CA GLU A 136 10.40 -12.56 -8.38
C GLU A 136 11.15 -12.25 -9.69
N THR A 137 11.60 -13.30 -10.37
CA THR A 137 12.36 -13.17 -11.62
C THR A 137 11.70 -13.89 -12.77
N CYS A 138 11.82 -13.36 -13.98
CA CYS A 138 11.39 -14.01 -15.21
C CYS A 138 12.39 -13.79 -16.34
N ILE A 139 12.21 -14.55 -17.42
CA ILE A 139 12.98 -14.40 -18.66
C ILE A 139 12.14 -13.64 -19.68
N ILE A 140 12.68 -12.54 -20.18
CA ILE A 140 12.15 -11.81 -21.34
C ILE A 140 12.90 -12.34 -22.57
N ARG A 141 12.16 -12.77 -23.58
CA ARG A 141 12.67 -13.15 -24.89
C ARG A 141 12.25 -12.08 -25.89
N VAL A 142 13.24 -11.52 -26.58
CA VAL A 142 13.04 -10.60 -27.71
C VAL A 142 13.42 -11.36 -28.97
N ALA A 143 12.50 -11.51 -29.90
CA ALA A 143 12.70 -12.32 -31.09
C ALA A 143 12.16 -11.67 -32.36
N ALA A 144 12.65 -12.12 -33.50
CA ALA A 144 11.94 -11.97 -34.78
C ALA A 144 10.71 -12.85 -34.82
N TYR A 145 9.65 -12.36 -35.47
CA TYR A 145 8.44 -13.14 -35.73
C TYR A 145 8.75 -14.45 -36.48
N ASP A 146 9.64 -14.38 -37.47
CA ASP A 146 10.06 -15.54 -38.27
C ASP A 146 11.53 -15.43 -38.75
N PRO A 147 12.09 -16.45 -39.43
CA PRO A 147 13.46 -16.42 -39.93
C PRO A 147 13.73 -15.40 -41.06
N SER A 148 12.69 -14.89 -41.71
CA SER A 148 12.77 -13.95 -42.84
C SER A 148 12.99 -12.51 -42.41
N VAL A 149 12.62 -12.18 -41.16
CA VAL A 149 12.82 -10.85 -40.58
C VAL A 149 14.33 -10.54 -40.49
N PRO A 150 14.81 -9.44 -41.10
CA PRO A 150 16.20 -9.06 -41.00
C PRO A 150 16.62 -8.76 -39.54
N PRO A 151 17.89 -8.98 -39.17
CA PRO A 151 18.35 -8.61 -37.84
C PRO A 151 18.12 -7.12 -37.55
N ALA A 152 17.34 -6.84 -36.51
CA ALA A 152 16.99 -5.50 -36.10
C ALA A 152 17.74 -5.07 -34.84
N ALA A 153 17.91 -3.75 -34.69
CA ALA A 153 18.22 -3.13 -33.40
C ALA A 153 16.91 -2.73 -32.72
N PHE A 154 16.88 -2.76 -31.39
CA PHE A 154 15.68 -2.48 -30.61
C PHE A 154 16.01 -1.78 -29.29
N THR A 155 15.01 -1.10 -28.73
CA THR A 155 15.01 -0.64 -27.34
C THR A 155 14.04 -1.52 -26.56
N LEU A 156 14.54 -2.28 -25.58
CA LEU A 156 13.70 -2.99 -24.63
C LEU A 156 13.50 -2.11 -23.40
N ALA A 157 12.26 -1.71 -23.15
CA ALA A 157 11.86 -0.97 -21.96
C ALA A 157 11.06 -1.87 -21.01
N VAL A 158 11.36 -1.80 -19.73
CA VAL A 158 10.56 -2.42 -18.66
C VAL A 158 10.10 -1.33 -17.73
N ASP A 159 8.80 -1.06 -17.72
CA ASP A 159 8.21 -0.11 -16.79
C ASP A 159 7.93 -0.79 -15.45
N ALA A 160 8.24 -0.10 -14.35
CA ALA A 160 7.83 -0.54 -13.04
C ALA A 160 6.30 -0.54 -12.92
N PRO A 161 5.71 -1.42 -12.10
CA PRO A 161 4.29 -1.36 -11.81
C PRO A 161 3.94 0.02 -11.25
N PRO A 162 2.83 0.61 -11.69
CA PRO A 162 2.37 1.85 -11.10
C PRO A 162 2.13 1.62 -9.60
N PRO A 163 2.59 2.54 -8.73
CA PRO A 163 2.36 2.43 -7.30
C PRO A 163 0.86 2.44 -7.00
N LEU A 164 0.43 1.57 -6.08
CA LEU A 164 -0.98 1.51 -5.70
C LEU A 164 -1.41 2.81 -5.00
N LEU A 165 -2.50 3.40 -5.50
CA LEU A 165 -3.09 4.59 -4.91
C LEU A 165 -3.96 4.23 -3.70
N GLY A 166 -3.96 5.10 -2.70
CA GLY A 166 -4.77 5.00 -1.49
C GLY A 166 -5.20 6.38 -1.01
N ALA A 167 -6.16 6.42 -0.09
CA ALA A 167 -6.57 7.64 0.57
C ALA A 167 -5.44 8.16 1.47
N CYS A 168 -5.21 9.46 1.39
CA CYS A 168 -4.24 10.20 2.16
C CYS A 168 -4.93 11.39 2.81
N CYS A 169 -4.88 11.49 4.13
CA CYS A 169 -5.40 12.64 4.85
C CYS A 169 -4.30 13.71 4.99
N VAL A 170 -4.56 14.89 4.46
CA VAL A 170 -3.64 16.04 4.47
C VAL A 170 -4.44 17.28 4.90
N GLY A 171 -4.18 17.80 6.10
CA GLY A 171 -4.86 19.00 6.59
C GLY A 171 -6.40 18.88 6.61
N GLY A 172 -6.92 17.69 6.93
CA GLY A 172 -8.36 17.41 6.92
C GLY A 172 -8.93 17.04 5.54
N GLU A 173 -8.24 17.35 4.45
CA GLU A 173 -8.64 16.95 3.10
C GLU A 173 -8.19 15.51 2.80
N CYS A 174 -8.97 14.81 1.96
CA CYS A 174 -8.59 13.50 1.47
C CYS A 174 -8.12 13.58 0.01
N LEU A 175 -6.92 13.04 -0.24
CA LEU A 175 -6.35 12.88 -1.57
C LEU A 175 -6.21 11.38 -1.88
N VAL A 176 -6.42 10.98 -3.15
CA VAL A 176 -6.10 9.62 -3.60
C VAL A 176 -4.74 9.65 -4.30
N VAL A 177 -3.70 9.29 -3.56
CA VAL A 177 -2.29 9.41 -3.98
C VAL A 177 -1.50 8.16 -3.58
N THR A 178 -0.23 8.09 -3.98
CA THR A 178 0.67 7.02 -3.50
C THR A 178 1.08 7.24 -2.04
N ALA A 179 1.58 6.19 -1.38
CA ALA A 179 2.11 6.32 -0.02
C ALA A 179 3.26 7.34 0.08
N GLU A 180 4.14 7.37 -0.92
CA GLU A 180 5.26 8.31 -1.00
C GLU A 180 4.77 9.75 -1.20
N GLN A 181 3.83 9.97 -2.13
CA GLN A 181 3.21 11.27 -2.35
C GLN A 181 2.48 11.75 -1.09
N CYS A 182 1.84 10.84 -0.36
CA CYS A 182 1.18 11.16 0.90
C CYS A 182 2.18 11.63 1.95
N ALA A 183 3.29 10.90 2.13
CA ALA A 183 4.36 11.28 3.07
C ALA A 183 5.03 12.61 2.69
N ALA A 184 5.02 13.00 1.41
CA ALA A 184 5.60 14.25 0.93
C ALA A 184 4.59 15.43 0.84
N ALA A 185 3.31 15.21 1.15
CA ALA A 185 2.26 16.19 0.88
C ALA A 185 2.36 17.49 1.69
N ILE A 186 2.85 17.43 2.93
CA ILE A 186 3.08 18.58 3.83
C ILE A 186 4.35 18.37 4.67
N PRO A 187 4.95 19.43 5.24
CA PRO A 187 5.99 19.28 6.26
C PRO A 187 5.46 18.46 7.45
N GLY A 188 6.03 17.28 7.68
CA GLY A 188 5.55 16.30 8.69
C GLY A 188 4.79 15.10 8.10
N GLY A 189 4.43 15.15 6.81
CA GLY A 189 3.78 14.07 6.06
C GLY A 189 2.26 13.96 6.28
N GLY A 190 1.55 13.50 5.25
CA GLY A 190 0.14 13.13 5.35
C GLY A 190 -0.07 11.73 5.92
N VAL A 191 -1.28 11.42 6.37
CA VAL A 191 -1.64 10.10 6.91
C VAL A 191 -2.19 9.21 5.80
N PHE A 192 -1.40 8.23 5.36
CA PHE A 192 -1.82 7.27 4.35
C PHE A 192 -2.68 6.17 4.96
N LEU A 193 -3.94 6.06 4.55
CA LEU A 193 -4.91 5.08 5.07
C LEU A 193 -4.71 3.67 4.48
N GLY A 194 -3.68 3.48 3.66
CA GLY A 194 -3.30 2.21 3.05
C GLY A 194 -3.62 2.12 1.56
N ALA A 195 -2.94 1.22 0.86
CA ALA A 195 -3.16 0.99 -0.57
C ALA A 195 -4.60 0.50 -0.83
N ALA A 196 -5.20 0.96 -1.93
CA ALA A 196 -6.59 0.70 -2.30
C ALA A 196 -7.69 1.27 -1.36
N SER A 197 -7.32 2.05 -0.32
CA SER A 197 -8.29 2.71 0.58
C SER A 197 -8.97 3.93 -0.06
N SER A 198 -10.27 4.14 0.19
CA SER A 198 -11.07 5.24 -0.39
C SER A 198 -11.13 6.46 0.51
N CYS A 199 -11.32 7.63 -0.09
CA CYS A 199 -11.62 8.87 0.63
C CYS A 199 -13.02 8.87 1.26
N ILE A 200 -13.86 7.90 0.90
CA ILE A 200 -15.20 7.72 1.47
C ILE A 200 -15.22 6.43 2.29
N GLY A 201 -15.78 6.51 3.49
CA GLY A 201 -15.93 5.38 4.39
C GLY A 201 -16.99 4.40 3.89
N ALA A 202 -16.69 3.10 3.97
CA ALA A 202 -17.64 2.04 3.61
C ALA A 202 -18.31 1.52 4.88
N GLY A 203 -19.60 1.77 5.02
CA GLY A 203 -20.42 1.39 6.17
C GLY A 203 -21.13 0.05 6.01
N ALA A 204 -22.34 0.01 6.57
CA ALA A 204 -23.22 -1.15 6.47
C ALA A 204 -23.62 -1.44 5.01
N VAL A 205 -23.95 -2.70 4.73
CA VAL A 205 -24.53 -3.10 3.45
C VAL A 205 -25.92 -2.48 3.32
N ILE A 206 -26.15 -1.74 2.23
CA ILE A 206 -27.43 -1.06 1.95
C ILE A 206 -28.19 -1.70 0.79
N ALA A 207 -27.52 -2.46 -0.09
CA ALA A 207 -28.17 -3.22 -1.15
C ALA A 207 -27.33 -4.43 -1.57
N GLN A 208 -27.99 -5.53 -1.94
CA GLN A 208 -27.35 -6.73 -2.50
C GLN A 208 -28.14 -7.30 -3.69
N PRO A 209 -28.35 -6.52 -4.76
CA PRO A 209 -29.09 -7.01 -5.91
C PRO A 209 -28.31 -8.14 -6.60
N SER A 210 -29.03 -9.11 -7.16
CA SER A 210 -28.44 -10.19 -7.93
C SER A 210 -29.42 -10.74 -8.95
N VAL A 211 -28.87 -11.41 -9.96
CA VAL A 211 -29.62 -12.18 -10.94
C VAL A 211 -28.91 -13.51 -11.18
N HIS A 212 -29.70 -14.57 -11.27
CA HIS A 212 -29.23 -15.90 -11.65
C HIS A 212 -29.96 -16.36 -12.90
N TYR A 213 -29.20 -16.82 -13.88
CA TYR A 213 -29.68 -17.33 -15.15
C TYR A 213 -29.62 -18.85 -15.11
N GLY A 214 -30.75 -19.52 -14.90
CA GLY A 214 -30.81 -20.98 -14.72
C GLY A 214 -29.98 -21.75 -15.76
N THR A 215 -30.29 -21.59 -17.05
CA THR A 215 -29.51 -22.19 -18.15
C THR A 215 -28.29 -21.37 -18.56
N GLY A 216 -28.10 -20.17 -17.98
CA GLY A 216 -27.10 -19.19 -18.38
C GLY A 216 -27.53 -18.30 -19.56
N GLN A 217 -26.86 -17.15 -19.70
CA GLN A 217 -26.95 -16.25 -20.84
C GLN A 217 -25.68 -16.37 -21.70
N PRO A 218 -25.78 -16.45 -23.02
CA PRO A 218 -24.62 -16.56 -23.88
C PRO A 218 -23.78 -15.28 -23.84
N ILE A 219 -22.46 -15.44 -23.78
CA ILE A 219 -21.49 -14.38 -24.04
C ILE A 219 -21.18 -14.44 -25.54
N PRO A 220 -21.53 -13.41 -26.35
CA PRO A 220 -21.31 -13.44 -27.79
C PRO A 220 -19.82 -13.48 -28.15
N ASP A 221 -19.43 -14.46 -28.97
CA ASP A 221 -18.06 -14.77 -29.38
C ASP A 221 -17.49 -13.72 -30.36
N GLY A 222 -16.30 -13.20 -30.06
CA GLY A 222 -15.63 -12.18 -30.88
C GLY A 222 -16.44 -10.89 -31.10
N ASP A 223 -17.29 -10.52 -30.14
CA ASP A 223 -18.13 -9.31 -30.17
C ASP A 223 -17.76 -8.35 -29.02
N PRO A 224 -17.04 -7.26 -29.33
CA PRO A 224 -16.69 -6.22 -28.34
C PRO A 224 -17.90 -5.53 -27.68
N ALA A 225 -19.10 -5.61 -28.26
CA ALA A 225 -20.31 -5.09 -27.61
C ALA A 225 -20.76 -5.99 -26.44
N GLY A 226 -20.51 -7.30 -26.55
CA GLY A 226 -20.79 -8.28 -25.51
C GLY A 226 -22.27 -8.43 -25.12
N PHE A 227 -22.46 -9.07 -23.98
CA PHE A 227 -23.74 -9.20 -23.29
C PHE A 227 -23.85 -8.20 -22.14
N SER A 228 -24.94 -7.43 -22.08
CA SER A 228 -25.22 -6.51 -20.97
C SER A 228 -26.42 -6.95 -20.13
N SER A 229 -26.31 -6.76 -18.82
CA SER A 229 -27.37 -7.02 -17.84
C SER A 229 -27.43 -5.88 -16.82
N SER A 230 -28.65 -5.44 -16.49
CA SER A 230 -28.87 -4.37 -15.52
C SER A 230 -29.63 -4.85 -14.30
N LEU A 231 -29.20 -4.39 -13.12
CA LEU A 231 -29.86 -4.58 -11.83
C LEU A 231 -30.36 -3.22 -11.33
N ALA A 232 -31.66 -3.10 -11.10
CA ALA A 232 -32.25 -1.88 -10.54
C ALA A 232 -32.08 -1.86 -9.02
N VAL A 233 -31.45 -0.80 -8.49
CA VAL A 233 -31.27 -0.59 -7.05
C VAL A 233 -32.18 0.54 -6.58
N SER A 234 -33.03 0.27 -5.60
CA SER A 234 -33.91 1.28 -4.99
C SER A 234 -33.38 1.83 -3.65
N ALA A 235 -32.30 1.25 -3.12
CA ALA A 235 -31.70 1.67 -1.86
C ALA A 235 -31.21 3.12 -1.94
N GLN A 236 -31.58 3.92 -0.94
CA GLN A 236 -31.20 5.33 -0.86
C GLN A 236 -29.85 5.49 -0.14
N GLY A 237 -29.20 6.63 -0.37
CA GLY A 237 -27.90 6.96 0.21
C GLY A 237 -26.78 6.94 -0.83
N GLU A 238 -25.57 7.29 -0.39
CA GLU A 238 -24.38 7.29 -1.22
C GLU A 238 -23.62 5.97 -1.10
N VAL A 239 -22.91 5.59 -2.17
CA VAL A 239 -22.03 4.43 -2.20
C VAL A 239 -20.77 4.72 -1.39
N GLY A 240 -20.47 3.87 -0.41
CA GLY A 240 -19.20 3.85 0.32
C GLY A 240 -18.26 2.75 -0.16
N GLY A 241 -18.79 1.67 -0.74
CA GLY A 241 -18.01 0.58 -1.33
C GLY A 241 -18.86 -0.38 -2.15
N VAL A 242 -18.22 -1.07 -3.09
CA VAL A 242 -18.85 -2.04 -3.99
C VAL A 242 -18.02 -3.31 -4.00
N GLU A 243 -18.69 -4.46 -3.89
CA GLU A 243 -18.16 -5.76 -4.31
C GLU A 243 -19.05 -6.29 -5.43
N VAL A 244 -18.45 -6.89 -6.45
CA VAL A 244 -19.15 -7.53 -7.57
C VAL A 244 -18.82 -9.01 -7.55
N TRP A 245 -19.79 -9.85 -7.83
CA TRP A 245 -19.54 -11.25 -8.14
C TRP A 245 -20.19 -11.62 -9.46
N LEU A 246 -19.55 -12.50 -10.22
CA LEU A 246 -20.12 -13.11 -11.42
C LEU A 246 -19.75 -14.58 -11.50
N ALA A 247 -20.74 -15.40 -11.83
CA ALA A 247 -20.60 -16.82 -12.08
C ALA A 247 -20.59 -17.03 -13.60
N MET A 248 -19.49 -17.55 -14.15
CA MET A 248 -19.30 -17.70 -15.58
C MET A 248 -18.58 -19.00 -15.93
N ASP A 249 -18.80 -19.46 -17.16
CA ASP A 249 -17.99 -20.47 -17.83
C ASP A 249 -17.51 -19.89 -19.15
N HIS A 250 -16.20 -19.82 -19.36
CA HIS A 250 -15.57 -19.36 -20.58
C HIS A 250 -14.35 -20.24 -20.90
N PRO A 251 -14.11 -20.63 -22.16
CA PRO A 251 -12.95 -21.44 -22.50
C PRO A 251 -11.61 -20.71 -22.33
N TYR A 252 -11.61 -19.36 -22.41
CA TYR A 252 -10.39 -18.55 -22.37
C TYR A 252 -10.63 -17.25 -21.58
N ILE A 253 -10.01 -17.08 -20.41
CA ILE A 253 -10.18 -15.87 -19.59
C ILE A 253 -9.62 -14.61 -20.28
N GLY A 254 -8.60 -14.80 -21.13
CA GLY A 254 -7.91 -13.74 -21.85
C GLY A 254 -8.73 -13.06 -22.93
N ASP A 255 -9.85 -13.66 -23.34
CA ASP A 255 -10.75 -13.11 -24.35
C ASP A 255 -11.73 -12.09 -23.75
N LEU A 256 -11.93 -12.16 -22.43
CA LEU A 256 -12.98 -11.44 -21.75
C LEU A 256 -12.62 -9.98 -21.41
N ARG A 257 -13.58 -9.09 -21.61
CA ARG A 257 -13.66 -7.78 -20.96
C ARG A 257 -14.95 -7.69 -20.17
N VAL A 258 -14.83 -7.44 -18.86
CA VAL A 258 -15.97 -7.28 -17.97
C VAL A 258 -15.94 -5.89 -17.37
N THR A 259 -17.00 -5.11 -17.57
CA THR A 259 -17.14 -3.75 -17.03
C THR A 259 -18.40 -3.61 -16.20
N LEU A 260 -18.32 -2.79 -15.16
CA LEU A 260 -19.47 -2.33 -14.39
C LEU A 260 -19.69 -0.84 -14.68
N SER A 261 -20.94 -0.46 -14.92
CA SER A 261 -21.33 0.92 -15.16
C SER A 261 -22.49 1.34 -14.26
N HIS A 262 -22.38 2.55 -13.69
CA HIS A 262 -23.42 3.16 -12.86
C HIS A 262 -23.21 4.67 -12.76
N GLY A 263 -24.29 5.46 -12.81
CA GLY A 263 -24.22 6.91 -12.62
C GLY A 263 -23.31 7.65 -13.61
N GLY A 264 -23.08 7.08 -14.80
CA GLY A 264 -22.13 7.61 -15.80
C GLY A 264 -20.67 7.17 -15.60
N ALA A 265 -20.31 6.58 -14.45
CA ALA A 265 -19.01 5.95 -14.25
C ALA A 265 -18.97 4.55 -14.88
N THR A 266 -17.82 4.16 -15.43
CA THR A 266 -17.56 2.81 -15.95
C THR A 266 -16.20 2.35 -15.48
N MET A 267 -16.12 1.12 -14.99
CA MET A 267 -14.92 0.54 -14.40
C MET A 267 -14.73 -0.91 -14.87
N PRO A 268 -13.58 -1.29 -15.46
CA PRO A 268 -13.29 -2.69 -15.74
C PRO A 268 -13.08 -3.48 -14.44
N LEU A 269 -13.72 -4.65 -14.36
CA LEU A 269 -13.44 -5.67 -13.34
C LEU A 269 -12.26 -6.53 -13.79
N LEU A 270 -12.26 -6.93 -15.06
CA LEU A 270 -11.13 -7.54 -15.74
C LEU A 270 -11.18 -7.11 -17.21
N ALA A 271 -10.02 -7.04 -17.84
CA ALA A 271 -9.93 -6.82 -19.28
C ALA A 271 -8.74 -7.60 -19.82
N ARG A 272 -8.99 -8.47 -20.80
CA ARG A 272 -7.97 -9.14 -21.62
C ARG A 272 -6.79 -9.66 -20.81
N VAL A 273 -7.09 -10.46 -19.78
CA VAL A 273 -6.08 -10.99 -18.84
C VAL A 273 -4.97 -11.71 -19.62
N GLY A 274 -3.70 -11.49 -19.28
CA GLY A 274 -2.54 -12.03 -20.01
C GLY A 274 -2.06 -11.13 -21.15
N GLY A 275 -2.91 -10.25 -21.68
CA GLY A 275 -2.57 -9.30 -22.74
C GLY A 275 -2.22 -9.96 -24.08
N GLY A 276 -1.79 -9.13 -25.03
CA GLY A 276 -1.48 -9.57 -26.39
C GLY A 276 -2.72 -9.90 -27.23
N GLU A 277 -2.51 -10.46 -28.44
CA GLU A 277 -3.62 -10.74 -29.37
C GLU A 277 -4.64 -11.73 -28.80
N LEU A 278 -4.17 -12.75 -28.06
CA LEU A 278 -5.00 -13.85 -27.56
C LEU A 278 -5.30 -13.77 -26.07
N GLY A 279 -4.52 -13.05 -25.26
CA GLY A 279 -4.66 -13.14 -23.80
C GLY A 279 -4.31 -14.53 -23.24
N ASP A 280 -4.56 -14.71 -21.95
CA ASP A 280 -4.39 -15.96 -21.23
C ASP A 280 -5.43 -17.00 -21.66
N GLN A 281 -4.94 -18.15 -22.11
CA GLN A 281 -5.74 -19.22 -22.71
C GLN A 281 -6.31 -20.20 -21.67
N SER A 282 -6.25 -19.87 -20.38
CA SER A 282 -6.81 -20.71 -19.32
C SER A 282 -8.33 -20.55 -19.26
N PRO A 283 -9.09 -21.64 -19.08
CA PRO A 283 -10.54 -21.55 -18.87
C PRO A 283 -10.91 -20.75 -17.63
N ALA A 284 -12.09 -20.16 -17.62
CA ALA A 284 -12.71 -19.62 -16.43
C ALA A 284 -13.99 -20.40 -16.14
N SER A 285 -14.14 -20.94 -14.93
CA SER A 285 -15.33 -21.70 -14.55
C SER A 285 -15.61 -21.54 -13.06
N GLY A 286 -16.76 -20.96 -12.74
CA GLY A 286 -17.20 -20.75 -11.36
C GLY A 286 -17.47 -19.28 -11.04
N GLU A 287 -17.40 -18.95 -9.75
CA GLU A 287 -17.75 -17.63 -9.23
C GLU A 287 -16.50 -16.79 -8.91
N TYR A 288 -16.38 -15.65 -9.58
CA TYR A 288 -15.30 -14.69 -9.39
C TYR A 288 -15.85 -13.45 -8.67
N ARG A 289 -15.15 -13.02 -7.62
CA ARG A 289 -15.52 -11.86 -6.79
C ARG A 289 -14.48 -10.76 -6.94
N PHE A 290 -14.94 -9.53 -7.13
CA PHE A 290 -14.12 -8.34 -7.29
C PHE A 290 -14.41 -7.36 -6.16
N ARG A 291 -13.38 -7.02 -5.39
CA ARG A 291 -13.45 -6.00 -4.32
C ARG A 291 -12.11 -5.29 -4.15
N ASP A 292 -12.12 -4.12 -3.52
CA ASP A 292 -10.92 -3.28 -3.38
C ASP A 292 -9.92 -3.80 -2.33
N ALA A 293 -10.43 -4.28 -1.20
CA ALA A 293 -9.63 -4.80 -0.10
C ALA A 293 -9.48 -6.33 -0.26
N ASP A 294 -8.25 -6.82 -0.31
CA ASP A 294 -7.89 -8.24 -0.45
C ASP A 294 -8.02 -8.84 -1.86
N GLY A 295 -7.31 -9.93 -2.09
CA GLY A 295 -7.21 -10.60 -3.40
C GLY A 295 -5.96 -10.21 -4.18
N ALA A 296 -5.34 -11.20 -4.83
CA ALA A 296 -4.37 -10.96 -5.89
C ALA A 296 -5.09 -10.41 -7.13
N PRO A 297 -4.40 -9.76 -8.07
CA PRO A 297 -5.00 -9.52 -9.38
C PRO A 297 -5.23 -10.85 -10.10
N LEU A 298 -6.29 -10.92 -10.92
CA LEU A 298 -6.64 -12.13 -11.68
C LEU A 298 -5.49 -12.60 -12.60
N TRP A 299 -4.65 -11.65 -13.05
CA TRP A 299 -3.42 -11.88 -13.80
C TRP A 299 -2.43 -12.82 -13.10
N PHE A 300 -2.35 -12.79 -11.77
CA PHE A 300 -1.50 -13.71 -11.02
C PHE A 300 -2.07 -15.13 -11.02
N ALA A 301 -3.39 -15.28 -10.87
CA ALA A 301 -4.02 -16.59 -10.87
C ALA A 301 -3.98 -17.23 -12.27
N ALA A 302 -4.20 -16.42 -13.31
CA ALA A 302 -4.18 -16.87 -14.70
C ALA A 302 -2.82 -17.49 -15.09
N ARG A 303 -1.71 -16.78 -14.87
CA ARG A 303 -0.36 -17.33 -15.17
C ARG A 303 0.03 -18.58 -14.38
N THR A 304 -0.64 -18.85 -13.25
CA THR A 304 -0.40 -20.05 -12.44
C THR A 304 -1.26 -21.23 -12.87
N ALA A 305 -2.32 -20.99 -13.63
CA ALA A 305 -3.10 -22.02 -14.28
C ALA A 305 -2.27 -22.59 -15.44
N THR A 306 -1.91 -23.86 -15.35
CA THR A 306 -1.03 -24.52 -16.32
C THR A 306 -1.67 -25.81 -16.83
N GLY A 307 -1.27 -26.26 -18.01
CA GLY A 307 -1.76 -27.52 -18.58
C GLY A 307 -3.27 -27.53 -18.92
N GLY A 308 -3.85 -26.37 -19.20
CA GLY A 308 -5.29 -26.22 -19.48
C GLY A 308 -6.18 -26.23 -18.24
N ALA A 309 -5.60 -26.10 -17.04
CA ALA A 309 -6.37 -25.88 -15.82
C ALA A 309 -7.13 -24.55 -15.90
N ALA A 310 -8.33 -24.51 -15.29
CA ALA A 310 -9.08 -23.27 -15.18
C ALA A 310 -8.39 -22.32 -14.19
N VAL A 311 -8.55 -21.02 -14.41
CA VAL A 311 -8.23 -20.00 -13.41
C VAL A 311 -9.15 -20.21 -12.23
N GLU A 312 -8.58 -20.49 -11.06
CA GLU A 312 -9.34 -20.79 -9.85
C GLU A 312 -10.37 -19.69 -9.53
N PRO A 313 -11.60 -20.05 -9.15
CA PRO A 313 -12.57 -19.10 -8.59
C PRO A 313 -12.07 -18.50 -7.27
N GLY A 314 -12.42 -17.25 -7.00
CA GLY A 314 -11.92 -16.58 -5.79
C GLY A 314 -12.21 -15.10 -5.72
N VAL A 315 -11.52 -14.44 -4.79
CA VAL A 315 -11.58 -13.00 -4.58
C VAL A 315 -10.36 -12.33 -5.20
N TYR A 316 -10.63 -11.40 -6.11
CA TYR A 316 -9.65 -10.70 -6.92
C TYR A 316 -9.82 -9.20 -6.83
N ARG A 317 -8.73 -8.48 -7.14
CA ARG A 317 -8.80 -7.05 -7.42
C ARG A 317 -9.14 -6.82 -8.88
N ALA A 318 -9.91 -5.76 -9.13
CA ALA A 318 -10.21 -5.34 -10.47
C ALA A 318 -8.91 -4.92 -11.20
N THR A 319 -8.83 -5.17 -12.52
CA THR A 319 -7.68 -4.77 -13.34
C THR A 319 -8.10 -4.27 -14.71
N ASP A 320 -7.30 -3.36 -15.28
CA ASP A 320 -7.41 -3.00 -16.69
C ASP A 320 -6.71 -4.02 -17.62
N GLU A 321 -6.66 -3.69 -18.91
CA GLU A 321 -6.08 -4.52 -19.99
C GLU A 321 -4.56 -4.66 -19.93
N HIS A 322 -3.91 -3.91 -19.04
CA HIS A 322 -2.48 -4.00 -18.75
C HIS A 322 -2.23 -4.56 -17.36
N GLY A 323 -3.26 -5.08 -16.70
CA GLY A 323 -3.18 -5.64 -15.36
C GLY A 323 -2.98 -4.61 -14.24
N ALA A 324 -3.10 -3.31 -14.52
CA ALA A 324 -3.03 -2.30 -13.48
C ALA A 324 -4.26 -2.43 -12.58
N VAL A 325 -4.02 -2.49 -11.28
CA VAL A 325 -5.08 -2.64 -10.28
C VAL A 325 -5.99 -1.42 -10.31
N GLN A 326 -7.27 -1.69 -10.50
CA GLN A 326 -8.35 -0.73 -10.50
C GLN A 326 -9.10 -0.76 -9.17
N ARG A 327 -9.82 0.32 -8.88
CA ARG A 327 -10.54 0.51 -7.62
C ARG A 327 -12.00 0.82 -7.87
N LEU A 328 -12.88 -0.07 -7.43
CA LEU A 328 -14.32 0.11 -7.48
C LEU A 328 -14.75 1.35 -6.69
N SER A 329 -14.19 1.55 -5.49
CA SER A 329 -14.43 2.77 -4.72
C SER A 329 -13.94 4.04 -5.41
N GLY A 330 -12.91 3.95 -6.27
CA GLY A 330 -12.42 5.09 -7.04
C GLY A 330 -13.39 5.53 -8.13
N ALA A 331 -14.21 4.62 -8.66
CA ALA A 331 -15.23 4.93 -9.67
C ALA A 331 -16.60 5.27 -9.06
N PHE A 332 -16.99 4.58 -7.98
CA PHE A 332 -18.39 4.58 -7.55
C PHE A 332 -18.64 5.25 -6.20
N ALA A 333 -17.62 5.43 -5.35
CA ALA A 333 -17.88 6.00 -4.02
C ALA A 333 -18.34 7.46 -4.12
N GLY A 334 -19.34 7.84 -3.32
CA GLY A 334 -19.97 9.16 -3.33
C GLY A 334 -21.09 9.32 -4.36
N LEU A 335 -21.24 8.39 -5.30
CA LEU A 335 -22.42 8.35 -6.17
C LEU A 335 -23.65 7.92 -5.38
N ALA A 336 -24.85 8.34 -5.81
CA ALA A 336 -26.10 7.82 -5.28
C ALA A 336 -26.18 6.30 -5.54
N ALA A 337 -26.54 5.49 -4.54
CA ALA A 337 -26.64 4.04 -4.71
C ALA A 337 -27.83 3.61 -5.58
N ALA A 338 -28.88 4.43 -5.62
CA ALA A 338 -30.10 4.16 -6.38
C ALA A 338 -29.89 4.33 -7.89
N GLY A 339 -30.55 3.48 -8.67
CA GLY A 339 -30.51 3.50 -10.13
C GLY A 339 -30.06 2.16 -10.71
N ASP A 340 -29.87 2.16 -12.02
CA ASP A 340 -29.45 0.95 -12.74
C ASP A 340 -27.93 0.77 -12.61
N TRP A 341 -27.55 -0.45 -12.24
CA TRP A 341 -26.18 -0.94 -12.29
C TRP A 341 -26.08 -1.93 -13.42
N THR A 342 -25.19 -1.69 -14.39
CA THR A 342 -25.09 -2.50 -15.60
C THR A 342 -23.74 -3.20 -15.66
N LEU A 343 -23.78 -4.53 -15.74
CA LEU A 343 -22.62 -5.35 -16.07
C LEU A 343 -22.60 -5.59 -17.57
N THR A 344 -21.44 -5.40 -18.21
CA THR A 344 -21.19 -5.82 -19.59
C THR A 344 -20.08 -6.85 -19.60
N VAL A 345 -20.31 -7.98 -20.26
CA VAL A 345 -19.36 -9.08 -20.44
C VAL A 345 -19.16 -9.27 -21.94
N ALA A 346 -18.01 -8.86 -22.47
CA ALA A 346 -17.64 -9.03 -23.87
C ALA A 346 -16.57 -10.10 -24.00
N ASP A 347 -16.71 -10.93 -25.02
CA ASP A 347 -15.65 -11.78 -25.53
C ASP A 347 -15.15 -11.10 -26.81
N GLU A 348 -13.88 -10.70 -26.82
CA GLU A 348 -13.31 -9.90 -27.89
C GLU A 348 -12.57 -10.73 -28.95
N ILE A 349 -12.43 -12.04 -28.77
CA ILE A 349 -11.64 -12.90 -29.64
C ILE A 349 -12.48 -14.08 -30.14
N PRO A 350 -12.57 -14.31 -31.46
CA PRO A 350 -13.47 -15.32 -32.04
C PRO A 350 -12.90 -16.75 -31.92
N LEU A 351 -12.57 -17.18 -30.71
CA LEU A 351 -11.98 -18.49 -30.41
C LEU A 351 -12.83 -19.34 -29.47
N GLY A 352 -13.87 -18.80 -28.83
CA GLY A 352 -14.80 -19.63 -28.09
C GLY A 352 -15.79 -18.89 -27.21
N ALA A 353 -17.07 -19.05 -27.53
CA ALA A 353 -18.17 -18.54 -26.71
C ALA A 353 -18.21 -19.11 -25.28
N GLY A 354 -18.64 -18.27 -24.34
CA GLY A 354 -18.96 -18.68 -22.98
C GLY A 354 -20.40 -18.39 -22.55
N ILE A 355 -20.65 -18.57 -21.26
CA ILE A 355 -21.96 -18.44 -20.63
C ILE A 355 -21.82 -17.71 -19.29
N LEU A 356 -22.63 -16.66 -19.10
CA LEU A 356 -22.83 -16.03 -17.80
C LEU A 356 -23.99 -16.72 -17.06
N ARG A 357 -23.72 -17.31 -15.90
CA ARG A 357 -24.72 -18.00 -15.06
C ARG A 357 -25.41 -17.07 -14.07
N GLY A 358 -24.81 -15.95 -13.74
CA GLY A 358 -25.39 -14.98 -12.83
C GLY A 358 -24.36 -13.96 -12.38
N TRP A 359 -24.84 -12.86 -11.82
CA TRP A 359 -23.99 -11.85 -11.22
C TRP A 359 -24.77 -11.06 -10.17
N GLY A 360 -24.05 -10.36 -9.32
CA GLY A 360 -24.64 -9.49 -8.32
C GLY A 360 -23.65 -8.54 -7.69
N LEU A 361 -24.19 -7.69 -6.83
CA LEU A 361 -23.48 -6.62 -6.16
C LEU A 361 -23.66 -6.73 -4.65
N VAL A 362 -22.68 -6.25 -3.92
CA VAL A 362 -22.83 -5.85 -2.52
C VAL A 362 -22.46 -4.38 -2.44
N ILE A 363 -23.44 -3.53 -2.17
CA ILE A 363 -23.26 -2.09 -2.04
C ILE A 363 -23.26 -1.75 -0.55
N ARG A 364 -22.19 -1.12 -0.10
CA ARG A 364 -22.06 -0.55 1.25
C ARG A 364 -22.36 0.94 1.19
N GLY A 365 -23.12 1.43 2.15
CA GLY A 365 -23.43 2.85 2.26
C GLY A 365 -22.20 3.66 2.67
N SER A 366 -22.17 4.92 2.29
CA SER A 366 -21.15 5.89 2.72
C SER A 366 -21.29 6.15 4.22
N THR A 367 -20.17 6.17 4.96
CA THR A 367 -20.10 6.77 6.30
C THR A 367 -19.57 8.20 6.25
N GLY A 368 -19.57 8.83 5.07
CA GLY A 368 -19.01 10.14 4.82
C GLY A 368 -17.51 10.12 4.48
N PRO A 369 -16.91 11.31 4.33
CA PRO A 369 -15.48 11.47 4.09
C PRO A 369 -14.64 10.82 5.21
N ARG A 370 -13.59 10.08 4.83
CA ARG A 370 -12.65 9.46 5.80
C ARG A 370 -11.65 10.46 6.39
N CYS A 371 -11.37 11.52 5.65
CA CYS A 371 -10.65 12.68 6.14
C CYS A 371 -11.70 13.78 6.30
N GLY A 372 -11.85 14.32 7.50
CA GLY A 372 -12.90 15.30 7.79
C GLY A 372 -13.77 15.04 9.03
N GLU A 373 -13.46 14.09 9.92
CA GLU A 373 -13.96 14.23 11.31
C GLU A 373 -13.32 15.42 12.03
N GLY A 374 -12.31 16.04 11.42
CA GLY A 374 -11.50 17.11 12.01
C GLY A 374 -10.70 16.56 13.16
N VAL A 375 -9.38 16.69 13.09
CA VAL A 375 -8.61 16.64 14.32
C VAL A 375 -8.91 17.96 15.02
N GLY A 376 -9.56 17.87 16.17
CA GLY A 376 -10.02 19.01 16.96
C GLY A 376 -9.43 18.95 18.36
N ALA A 377 -9.62 20.03 19.12
CA ALA A 377 -9.24 20.08 20.52
C ALA A 377 -10.04 19.03 21.30
N CYS A 378 -9.34 18.03 21.82
CA CYS A 378 -9.88 17.08 22.79
C CYS A 378 -9.37 17.42 24.18
N CYS A 379 -10.29 17.80 25.07
CA CYS A 379 -10.00 18.15 26.44
C CYS A 379 -10.05 16.90 27.32
N ILE A 380 -8.91 16.44 27.81
CA ILE A 380 -8.79 15.27 28.69
C ILE A 380 -8.27 15.74 30.06
N GLY A 381 -8.98 15.38 31.13
CA GLY A 381 -8.62 15.78 32.49
C GLY A 381 -8.53 17.30 32.69
N ILE A 382 -7.66 17.75 33.59
CA ILE A 382 -7.54 19.16 34.03
C ILE A 382 -6.69 20.05 33.10
N GLY A 383 -7.08 20.14 31.82
CA GLY A 383 -6.48 21.10 30.88
C GLY A 383 -5.49 20.53 29.88
N VAL A 384 -5.47 19.21 29.68
CA VAL A 384 -4.71 18.62 28.58
C VAL A 384 -5.55 18.70 27.31
N CYS A 385 -5.10 19.52 26.37
CA CYS A 385 -5.65 19.53 25.01
C CYS A 385 -4.80 18.62 24.12
N ILE A 386 -5.41 17.58 23.56
CA ILE A 386 -4.77 16.71 22.57
C ILE A 386 -5.52 16.85 21.25
N PRO A 387 -4.82 17.02 20.11
CA PRO A 387 -5.45 16.99 18.81
C PRO A 387 -5.87 15.55 18.49
N TYR A 388 -7.14 15.22 18.75
CA TYR A 388 -7.76 13.92 18.46
C TYR A 388 -8.94 14.07 17.51
N THR A 389 -9.33 12.98 16.86
CA THR A 389 -10.66 12.86 16.25
C THR A 389 -11.73 12.77 17.34
N ARG A 390 -13.01 12.96 16.96
CA ARG A 390 -14.13 12.80 17.90
C ARG A 390 -14.11 11.44 18.60
N GLY A 391 -13.97 10.35 17.83
CA GLY A 391 -13.98 8.99 18.36
C GLY A 391 -12.80 8.69 19.29
N GLU A 392 -11.60 9.17 18.95
CA GLU A 392 -10.42 9.04 19.83
C GLU A 392 -10.58 9.84 21.13
N CYS A 393 -11.24 11.00 21.06
CA CYS A 393 -11.50 11.83 22.22
C CYS A 393 -12.45 11.17 23.22
N GLU A 394 -13.56 10.62 22.73
CA GLU A 394 -14.53 9.91 23.54
C GLU A 394 -13.93 8.64 24.18
N LEU A 395 -13.10 7.90 23.43
CA LEU A 395 -12.37 6.73 23.93
C LEU A 395 -11.34 7.08 25.01
N ALA A 396 -10.75 8.28 24.94
CA ALA A 396 -9.83 8.79 25.94
C ALA A 396 -10.54 9.40 27.17
N GLY A 397 -11.88 9.36 27.21
CA GLY A 397 -12.67 9.99 28.27
C GLY A 397 -12.63 11.52 28.23
N GLY A 398 -12.29 12.11 27.09
CA GLY A 398 -12.21 13.55 26.89
C GLY A 398 -13.48 14.15 26.25
N VAL A 399 -13.56 15.48 26.26
CA VAL A 399 -14.61 16.26 25.62
C VAL A 399 -14.07 16.86 24.31
N PHE A 400 -14.77 16.59 23.20
CA PHE A 400 -14.37 17.06 21.87
C PHE A 400 -15.01 18.42 21.56
N GLU A 401 -14.20 19.46 21.42
CA GLU A 401 -14.67 20.84 21.26
C GLU A 401 -15.21 21.13 19.84
N GLY A 402 -14.81 20.33 18.84
CA GLY A 402 -15.23 20.48 17.46
C GLY A 402 -14.10 20.28 16.46
N ALA A 403 -14.45 19.89 15.23
CA ALA A 403 -13.52 19.72 14.12
C ALA A 403 -12.74 21.01 13.84
N ASP A 404 -11.44 20.89 13.56
CA ASP A 404 -10.54 21.98 13.16
C ASP A 404 -10.36 23.11 14.19
N ILE A 405 -10.86 22.94 15.42
CA ILE A 405 -10.53 23.78 16.56
C ILE A 405 -9.14 23.34 17.06
N PRO A 406 -8.09 24.18 16.92
CA PRO A 406 -6.75 23.76 17.29
C PRO A 406 -6.57 23.78 18.82
N CYS A 407 -5.74 22.87 19.34
CA CYS A 407 -5.11 23.05 20.64
C CYS A 407 -4.11 24.23 20.54
N GLN A 408 -4.58 25.46 20.72
CA GLN A 408 -3.75 26.66 20.61
C GLN A 408 -3.40 27.27 21.98
N ASP A 409 -2.11 27.53 22.18
CA ASP A 409 -1.59 28.52 23.14
C ASP A 409 -1.69 29.92 22.52
N VAL A 410 -2.84 30.61 22.60
CA VAL A 410 -2.87 32.05 22.24
C VAL A 410 -2.50 32.86 23.49
N PRO A 411 -1.50 33.77 23.42
CA PRO A 411 -1.20 34.67 24.52
C PRO A 411 -2.43 35.54 24.83
N GLY A 412 -3.07 35.28 25.97
CA GLY A 412 -4.25 36.00 26.45
C GLY A 412 -5.60 35.40 26.03
N ASN A 413 -5.64 34.23 25.40
CA ASN A 413 -6.90 33.53 25.15
C ASN A 413 -6.69 32.00 25.12
N SER A 414 -7.34 31.25 26.02
CA SER A 414 -7.38 29.79 25.95
C SER A 414 -8.83 29.33 26.15
N LEU A 415 -9.48 29.06 25.01
CA LEU A 415 -10.82 28.48 24.89
C LEU A 415 -10.75 26.95 24.92
N GLY A 416 -11.74 26.32 25.55
CA GLY A 416 -12.01 24.89 25.53
C GLY A 416 -11.65 24.17 26.83
N CYS A 417 -10.36 23.93 27.08
CA CYS A 417 -9.94 22.96 28.10
C CYS A 417 -9.50 23.56 29.45
N CYS A 418 -9.48 24.88 29.62
CA CYS A 418 -8.93 25.47 30.84
C CYS A 418 -9.96 25.53 31.98
N VAL A 419 -9.79 24.65 32.97
CA VAL A 419 -10.63 24.60 34.18
C VAL A 419 -10.59 25.91 35.00
N ALA A 420 -9.49 26.68 34.92
CA ALA A 420 -9.36 27.97 35.62
C ALA A 420 -10.13 29.14 34.94
N ASN A 421 -10.53 28.99 33.67
CA ASN A 421 -11.47 29.89 32.98
C ASN A 421 -12.89 29.33 33.20
N PHE A 422 -13.33 29.41 34.45
CA PHE A 422 -14.51 28.72 34.96
C PHE A 422 -15.82 29.26 34.36
N ASP A 423 -15.89 30.56 34.06
CA ASP A 423 -17.09 31.16 33.45
C ASP A 423 -17.03 31.17 31.91
N GLY A 424 -15.87 30.83 31.34
CA GLY A 424 -15.64 30.76 29.90
C GLY A 424 -15.48 32.11 29.23
N VAL A 425 -15.30 33.20 29.97
CA VAL A 425 -15.28 34.58 29.46
C VAL A 425 -13.93 35.25 29.75
N ASP A 426 -13.33 35.86 28.72
CA ASP A 426 -12.13 36.71 28.83
C ASP A 426 -10.90 36.07 29.52
N GLY A 427 -10.82 34.73 29.58
CA GLY A 427 -9.68 33.98 30.09
C GLY A 427 -9.71 33.79 31.62
N VAL A 428 -8.55 33.58 32.26
CA VAL A 428 -8.52 33.49 33.74
C VAL A 428 -8.50 34.87 34.34
N THR A 429 -9.63 35.27 34.89
CA THR A 429 -9.89 36.56 35.51
C THR A 429 -10.34 36.40 36.96
N PRO A 430 -10.46 37.51 37.72
CA PRO A 430 -11.15 37.46 39.00
C PRO A 430 -12.63 37.04 38.90
N ALA A 431 -13.28 37.15 37.74
CA ALA A 431 -14.67 36.71 37.58
C ALA A 431 -14.80 35.18 37.76
N ASP A 432 -13.81 34.43 37.29
CA ASP A 432 -13.77 32.96 37.37
C ASP A 432 -13.76 32.43 38.79
N ILE A 433 -13.00 33.04 39.69
CA ILE A 433 -13.00 32.61 41.09
C ILE A 433 -14.34 32.91 41.76
N PHE A 434 -15.01 34.01 41.40
CA PHE A 434 -16.35 34.28 41.94
C PHE A 434 -17.39 33.33 41.36
N ALA A 435 -17.28 32.98 40.08
CA ALA A 435 -18.15 31.99 39.42
C ALA A 435 -17.94 30.58 40.02
N PHE A 436 -16.69 30.16 40.21
CA PHE A 436 -16.34 28.89 40.86
C PHE A 436 -16.85 28.85 42.30
N LEU A 437 -16.56 29.87 43.13
CA LEU A 437 -17.03 29.88 44.52
C LEU A 437 -18.55 29.82 44.61
N SER A 438 -19.24 30.51 43.69
CA SER A 438 -20.71 30.45 43.61
C SER A 438 -21.21 29.03 43.29
N ALA A 439 -20.56 28.34 42.35
CA ALA A 439 -20.86 26.95 41.99
C ALA A 439 -20.51 25.97 43.13
N TRP A 440 -19.37 26.15 43.79
CA TRP A 440 -18.90 25.36 44.92
C TRP A 440 -19.84 25.45 46.12
N PHE A 441 -20.28 26.66 46.50
CA PHE A 441 -21.28 26.85 47.55
C PHE A 441 -22.65 26.26 47.20
N ALA A 442 -22.96 26.16 45.90
CA ALA A 442 -24.18 25.55 45.41
C ALA A 442 -24.09 24.02 45.23
N ALA A 443 -22.92 23.42 45.49
CA ALA A 443 -22.61 22.02 45.17
C ALA A 443 -22.95 21.66 43.70
N ASP A 444 -22.71 22.60 42.78
CA ASP A 444 -22.84 22.40 41.34
C ASP A 444 -21.74 21.43 40.88
N SER A 445 -22.10 20.43 40.08
CA SER A 445 -21.18 19.41 39.57
C SER A 445 -20.02 19.97 38.75
N ARG A 446 -20.11 21.21 38.25
CA ARG A 446 -18.98 21.90 37.60
C ARG A 446 -17.85 22.26 38.57
N ALA A 447 -18.12 22.29 39.87
CA ALA A 447 -17.14 22.58 40.91
C ALA A 447 -16.46 21.33 41.48
N ASP A 448 -16.73 20.13 40.93
CA ASP A 448 -15.98 18.90 41.16
C ASP A 448 -14.77 18.90 40.20
N ILE A 449 -13.64 19.35 40.71
CA ILE A 449 -12.43 19.64 39.93
C ILE A 449 -11.49 18.44 39.90
N ASP A 450 -11.50 17.59 40.92
CA ASP A 450 -10.71 16.36 40.95
C ASP A 450 -11.43 15.15 40.32
N GLY A 451 -12.73 15.28 40.02
CA GLY A 451 -13.53 14.33 39.25
C GLY A 451 -13.97 13.12 40.08
N ASP A 452 -13.97 13.22 41.40
CA ASP A 452 -14.33 12.12 42.31
C ASP A 452 -15.85 11.94 42.51
N GLY A 453 -16.65 12.84 41.92
CA GLY A 453 -18.10 12.84 41.98
C GLY A 453 -18.67 13.63 43.17
N GLN A 454 -17.84 14.34 43.94
CA GLN A 454 -18.23 15.13 45.11
C GLN A 454 -17.65 16.54 45.05
N VAL A 455 -18.39 17.52 45.56
CA VAL A 455 -17.91 18.92 45.66
C VAL A 455 -17.49 19.18 47.10
N LEU A 456 -16.20 19.03 47.39
CA LEU A 456 -15.59 19.09 48.71
C LEU A 456 -14.55 20.21 48.81
N THR A 457 -13.96 20.35 50.00
CA THR A 457 -12.87 21.32 50.23
C THR A 457 -11.60 20.95 49.44
N ALA A 458 -11.49 19.72 48.90
CA ALA A 458 -10.40 19.32 48.02
C ALA A 458 -10.44 20.09 46.70
N ASP A 459 -11.64 20.26 46.12
CA ASP A 459 -11.86 20.94 44.84
C ASP A 459 -11.46 22.40 44.86
N ILE A 460 -11.77 23.12 45.94
CA ILE A 460 -11.36 24.53 46.07
C ILE A 460 -9.84 24.66 46.18
N GLY A 461 -9.16 23.71 46.84
CA GLY A 461 -7.69 23.69 46.88
C GLY A 461 -7.08 23.47 45.50
N LEU A 462 -7.69 22.58 44.72
CA LEU A 462 -7.27 22.27 43.35
C LEU A 462 -7.57 23.42 42.39
N PHE A 463 -8.77 24.00 42.44
CA PHE A 463 -9.17 25.15 41.65
C PHE A 463 -8.28 26.36 41.91
N LEU A 464 -8.05 26.73 43.17
CA LEU A 464 -7.20 27.87 43.51
C LEU A 464 -5.78 27.67 42.98
N SER A 465 -5.26 26.45 43.05
CA SER A 465 -3.95 26.12 42.47
C SER A 465 -3.92 26.33 40.95
N LEU A 466 -4.99 25.99 40.23
CA LEU A 466 -5.11 26.24 38.78
C LEU A 466 -5.30 27.73 38.46
N TRP A 467 -6.15 28.43 39.23
CA TRP A 467 -6.44 29.85 39.06
C TRP A 467 -5.22 30.75 39.30
N PHE A 468 -4.41 30.46 40.33
CA PHE A 468 -3.18 31.22 40.60
C PHE A 468 -2.06 30.97 39.59
N ASN A 469 -2.00 29.80 38.96
CA ASN A 469 -0.99 29.46 37.96
C ASN A 469 -1.41 29.83 36.52
N GLY A 470 -2.68 30.21 36.33
CA GLY A 470 -3.29 30.38 35.02
C GLY A 470 -3.40 29.04 34.26
N CYS A 471 -4.04 29.04 33.09
CA CYS A 471 -4.17 27.86 32.21
C CYS A 471 -2.84 27.25 31.74
N ASN A 472 -1.70 27.82 32.17
CA ASN A 472 -0.38 27.22 32.03
C ASN A 472 -0.18 26.10 33.06
N VAL A 473 -0.91 25.00 32.89
CA VAL A 473 -0.43 23.69 33.31
C VAL A 473 0.59 23.18 32.28
N ARG A 474 1.68 23.94 32.08
CA ARG A 474 2.97 23.27 32.03
C ARG A 474 3.27 22.95 33.47
N SER A 475 2.98 21.71 33.86
CA SER A 475 3.28 21.08 35.17
C SER A 475 4.40 21.83 35.93
N PRO A 476 4.22 22.24 37.21
CA PRO A 476 5.22 22.99 38.00
C PRO A 476 6.50 22.21 38.37
N GLY A 477 6.77 21.11 37.69
CA GLY A 477 8.05 20.42 37.71
C GLY A 477 8.34 20.02 36.27
N GLY A 478 9.53 20.36 35.77
CA GLY A 478 9.99 19.97 34.45
C GLY A 478 9.81 18.48 34.19
N VAL A 479 9.69 18.12 32.91
CA VAL A 479 9.68 16.71 32.49
C VAL A 479 11.00 16.04 32.86
N GLY A 480 10.92 14.75 33.13
CA GLY A 480 12.03 13.91 33.55
C GLY A 480 11.72 12.44 33.26
N ALA A 481 12.71 11.59 33.42
CA ALA A 481 12.60 10.17 33.09
C ALA A 481 11.63 9.46 34.05
N CYS A 482 10.55 8.92 33.49
CA CYS A 482 9.62 8.04 34.17
C CYS A 482 9.85 6.60 33.73
N CYS A 483 10.19 5.73 34.68
CA CYS A 483 10.44 4.31 34.46
C CYS A 483 9.14 3.52 34.68
N LEU A 484 8.42 3.23 33.59
CA LEU A 484 7.13 2.55 33.64
C LEU A 484 7.29 1.02 33.80
N PRO A 485 6.41 0.34 34.55
CA PRO A 485 6.43 -1.11 34.67
C PRO A 485 6.09 -1.78 33.32
N PRO A 486 6.62 -2.98 33.04
CA PRO A 486 6.32 -3.69 31.81
C PRO A 486 4.84 -4.13 31.77
N VAL A 487 4.20 -3.96 30.60
CA VAL A 487 2.82 -4.43 30.36
C VAL A 487 2.76 -5.96 30.25
N LEU A 488 3.90 -6.64 30.00
CA LEU A 488 4.04 -8.10 29.97
C LEU A 488 5.41 -8.51 30.55
N ALA A 489 5.40 -9.57 31.37
CA ALA A 489 6.50 -10.08 32.18
C ALA A 489 7.93 -9.87 31.60
N GLY A 490 8.66 -8.91 32.16
CA GLY A 490 10.06 -9.13 32.53
C GLY A 490 11.17 -8.70 31.58
N LEU A 491 10.95 -7.90 30.51
CA LEU A 491 12.06 -7.49 29.63
C LEU A 491 12.13 -6.02 29.22
N GLY A 492 11.48 -5.09 29.92
CA GLY A 492 11.77 -3.67 29.68
C GLY A 492 10.99 -2.69 30.55
N ILE A 493 11.70 -1.74 31.15
CA ILE A 493 11.10 -0.54 31.72
C ILE A 493 11.08 0.51 30.61
N THR A 494 9.90 0.88 30.12
CA THR A 494 9.79 1.96 29.14
C THR A 494 10.11 3.28 29.84
N CYS A 495 11.14 3.98 29.37
CA CYS A 495 11.43 5.35 29.81
C CYS A 495 10.53 6.31 29.04
N ALA A 496 9.69 7.07 29.74
CA ALA A 496 8.89 8.15 29.16
C ALA A 496 9.23 9.49 29.81
N GLN A 497 9.39 10.55 29.01
CA GLN A 497 9.49 11.92 29.54
C GLN A 497 8.09 12.40 29.93
N ARG A 498 7.82 12.49 31.23
CA ARG A 498 6.52 12.90 31.79
C ARG A 498 6.75 13.79 33.01
N GLY A 499 5.70 14.36 33.60
CA GLY A 499 5.80 15.03 34.91
C GLY A 499 5.74 14.03 36.07
N GLN A 500 6.26 14.40 37.24
CA GLN A 500 6.30 13.51 38.42
C GLN A 500 4.93 12.92 38.77
N ALA A 501 3.87 13.74 38.85
CA ALA A 501 2.53 13.28 39.17
C ALA A 501 1.99 12.28 38.14
N SER A 502 2.17 12.57 36.85
CA SER A 502 1.78 11.66 35.77
C SER A 502 2.60 10.37 35.72
N CYS A 503 3.84 10.39 36.21
CA CYS A 503 4.66 9.19 36.32
C CYS A 503 4.13 8.26 37.41
N LEU A 504 3.81 8.82 38.57
CA LEU A 504 3.29 8.07 39.72
C LEU A 504 1.89 7.50 39.43
N LEU A 505 1.03 8.26 38.75
CA LEU A 505 -0.30 7.80 38.32
C LEU A 505 -0.22 6.64 37.31
N ALA A 506 0.81 6.60 36.48
CA ALA A 506 1.05 5.52 35.53
C ALA A 506 1.73 4.27 36.16
N GLY A 507 1.84 4.23 37.49
CA GLY A 507 2.53 3.14 38.21
C GLY A 507 4.05 3.12 37.99
N GLY A 508 4.63 4.18 37.43
CA GLY A 508 6.05 4.31 37.13
C GLY A 508 6.89 4.85 38.28
N THR A 509 8.20 4.62 38.20
CA THR A 509 9.19 5.19 39.13
C THR A 509 9.81 6.46 38.54
N TRP A 510 9.69 7.58 39.25
CA TRP A 510 10.25 8.87 38.84
C TRP A 510 11.76 8.95 39.10
N ARG A 511 12.55 9.40 38.12
CA ARG A 511 14.02 9.49 38.24
C ARG A 511 14.56 10.89 38.57
N GLY A 512 13.69 11.90 38.61
CA GLY A 512 14.08 13.28 38.87
C GLY A 512 13.80 14.19 37.67
N GLU A 513 13.66 15.48 37.96
CA GLU A 513 13.40 16.53 36.97
C GLU A 513 14.60 16.73 36.02
N ALA A 514 14.32 17.00 34.75
CA ALA A 514 15.31 17.20 33.68
C ALA A 514 16.26 16.01 33.44
N VAL A 515 15.99 14.83 34.02
CA VAL A 515 16.70 13.59 33.70
C VAL A 515 16.21 13.09 32.34
N PRO A 516 17.04 13.08 31.28
CA PRO A 516 16.61 12.63 29.97
C PRO A 516 16.42 11.11 29.92
N CYS A 517 15.49 10.66 29.08
CA CYS A 517 15.51 9.30 28.55
C CYS A 517 16.54 9.31 27.43
N GLU A 518 17.83 9.18 27.75
CA GLU A 518 18.88 9.31 26.72
C GLU A 518 18.68 8.28 25.61
N GLN A 519 18.48 8.77 24.38
CA GLN A 519 18.38 7.98 23.16
C GLN A 519 19.79 7.64 22.64
N ASN A 520 20.40 6.60 23.18
CA ASN A 520 21.18 5.72 22.32
C ASN A 520 20.24 4.61 21.88
N ALA A 521 20.10 4.41 20.56
CA ALA A 521 19.24 3.38 20.01
C ALA A 521 19.62 2.00 20.60
N GLY A 522 18.82 1.52 21.56
CA GLY A 522 19.03 0.29 22.31
C GLY A 522 19.78 0.39 23.64
N ASN A 523 19.80 1.54 24.35
CA ASN A 523 20.14 1.58 25.79
C ASN A 523 19.69 2.85 26.57
N PRO A 524 18.51 2.86 27.23
CA PRO A 524 18.10 3.95 28.11
C PRO A 524 18.75 3.85 29.51
N VAL A 525 19.85 4.59 29.70
CA VAL A 525 20.70 4.62 30.92
C VAL A 525 19.89 4.90 32.21
N ALA A 526 18.83 5.70 32.14
CA ALA A 526 18.04 6.10 33.32
C ALA A 526 17.10 5.00 33.85
N CYS A 527 16.65 4.07 33.00
CA CYS A 527 15.66 3.05 33.34
C CYS A 527 16.16 1.61 33.16
N CYS A 528 17.43 1.44 32.78
CA CYS A 528 18.01 0.12 32.63
C CYS A 528 18.43 -0.50 33.95
N ARG A 529 17.84 -1.65 34.30
CA ARG A 529 18.23 -2.44 35.48
C ARG A 529 19.57 -3.17 35.33
N ALA A 530 20.00 -3.43 34.10
CA ALA A 530 21.27 -4.11 33.81
C ALA A 530 22.50 -3.20 33.92
N ASN A 531 22.32 -1.87 33.86
CA ASN A 531 23.35 -0.86 34.13
C ASN A 531 23.33 -0.53 35.63
N PHE A 532 23.73 -1.51 36.44
CA PHE A 532 23.63 -1.51 37.90
C PHE A 532 24.50 -0.44 38.58
N ASP A 533 25.69 -0.15 38.03
CA ASP A 533 26.57 0.88 38.58
C ASP A 533 26.30 2.29 38.02
N ALA A 534 25.38 2.38 37.07
CA ALA A 534 24.95 3.59 36.38
C ALA A 534 26.08 4.32 35.62
N MET A 535 27.15 3.61 35.23
CA MET A 535 28.29 4.18 34.54
C MET A 535 28.56 3.49 33.20
N ASN A 536 28.67 4.28 32.13
CA ASN A 536 29.11 3.81 30.79
C ASN A 536 28.28 2.65 30.16
N GLY A 537 27.04 2.44 30.60
CA GLY A 537 26.14 1.42 30.04
C GLY A 537 26.39 0.02 30.60
N VAL A 538 25.79 -1.03 30.03
CA VAL A 538 25.90 -2.40 30.57
C VAL A 538 27.26 -3.00 30.21
N GLY A 539 28.06 -3.32 31.23
CA GLY A 539 29.36 -3.96 31.07
C GLY A 539 29.72 -4.87 32.24
N PRO A 540 30.91 -5.52 32.21
CA PRO A 540 31.39 -6.34 33.34
C PRO A 540 31.35 -5.66 34.71
N PRO A 541 31.61 -4.34 34.85
CA PRO A 541 31.48 -3.63 36.13
C PRO A 541 30.10 -3.77 36.79
N ASP A 542 29.01 -3.69 36.02
CA ASP A 542 27.64 -3.84 36.54
C ASP A 542 27.38 -5.22 37.13
N LEU A 543 27.88 -6.25 36.47
CA LEU A 543 27.77 -7.63 36.95
C LEU A 543 28.48 -7.79 38.30
N PHE A 544 29.69 -7.25 38.44
CA PHE A 544 30.43 -7.34 39.68
C PHE A 544 29.82 -6.47 40.79
N ALA A 545 29.30 -5.29 40.45
CA ALA A 545 28.60 -4.42 41.39
C ALA A 545 27.31 -5.06 41.90
N TYR A 546 26.53 -5.67 41.02
CA TYR A 546 25.33 -6.42 41.38
C TYR A 546 25.64 -7.63 42.26
N LEU A 547 26.59 -8.49 41.85
CA LEU A 547 26.96 -9.67 42.64
C LEU A 547 27.45 -9.28 44.03
N SER A 548 28.21 -8.19 44.14
CA SER A 548 28.65 -7.66 45.43
C SER A 548 27.47 -7.23 46.31
N ALA A 549 26.47 -6.55 45.74
CA ALA A 549 25.25 -6.15 46.44
C ALA A 549 24.37 -7.36 46.83
N TRP A 550 24.26 -8.35 45.95
CA TRP A 550 23.48 -9.57 46.17
C TRP A 550 24.07 -10.43 47.28
N PHE A 551 25.39 -10.68 47.25
CA PHE A 551 26.07 -11.39 48.34
C PHE A 551 26.01 -10.65 49.68
N ALA A 552 25.90 -9.32 49.65
CA ALA A 552 25.73 -8.48 50.83
C ALA A 552 24.26 -8.34 51.30
N GLY A 553 23.29 -8.92 50.58
CA GLY A 553 21.86 -8.83 50.91
C GLY A 553 21.31 -7.40 50.87
N LEU A 554 21.86 -6.54 50.03
CA LEU A 554 21.43 -5.14 49.95
C LEU A 554 20.09 -5.01 49.23
N PRO A 555 19.18 -4.11 49.67
CA PRO A 555 17.88 -3.91 49.01
C PRO A 555 17.96 -3.56 47.53
N ALA A 556 19.08 -2.98 47.08
CA ALA A 556 19.30 -2.68 45.66
C ALA A 556 19.38 -3.94 44.77
N ALA A 557 19.63 -5.12 45.36
CA ALA A 557 19.71 -6.39 44.65
C ALA A 557 18.35 -7.12 44.53
N ASP A 558 17.26 -6.58 45.09
CA ASP A 558 15.88 -7.08 44.88
C ASP A 558 15.36 -6.60 43.51
N VAL A 559 15.78 -7.30 42.45
CA VAL A 559 15.42 -6.97 41.06
C VAL A 559 14.00 -7.42 40.73
N THR A 560 13.46 -8.41 41.45
CA THR A 560 12.07 -8.85 41.27
C THR A 560 11.06 -7.92 41.93
N GLY A 561 11.49 -7.08 42.88
CA GLY A 561 10.67 -6.11 43.59
C GLY A 561 9.73 -6.74 44.62
N ASN A 562 10.09 -7.92 45.14
CA ASN A 562 9.24 -8.71 46.05
C ASN A 562 9.54 -8.42 47.55
N GLY A 563 10.51 -7.56 47.83
CA GLY A 563 10.94 -7.16 49.17
C GLY A 563 12.03 -8.03 49.78
N ALA A 564 12.60 -9.00 49.05
CA ALA A 564 13.64 -9.90 49.51
C ALA A 564 14.76 -10.08 48.45
N VAL A 565 16.00 -10.34 48.90
CA VAL A 565 17.12 -10.65 48.00
C VAL A 565 17.30 -12.17 47.95
N GLU A 566 16.84 -12.78 46.87
CA GLU A 566 16.77 -14.24 46.70
C GLU A 566 17.47 -14.68 45.40
N ILE A 567 17.52 -15.99 45.18
CA ILE A 567 18.12 -16.55 43.96
C ILE A 567 17.34 -16.16 42.70
N ALA A 568 16.04 -15.86 42.84
CA ALA A 568 15.20 -15.37 41.75
C ALA A 568 15.71 -14.02 41.20
N ASP A 569 16.19 -13.13 42.07
CA ASP A 569 16.75 -11.83 41.67
C ASP A 569 18.03 -11.99 40.87
N LEU A 570 18.89 -12.94 41.26
CA LEU A 570 20.11 -13.26 40.51
C LEU A 570 19.79 -13.69 39.07
N PHE A 571 18.82 -14.58 38.89
CA PHE A 571 18.42 -15.01 37.54
C PHE A 571 17.72 -13.91 36.75
N ALA A 572 16.89 -13.09 37.41
CA ALA A 572 16.24 -11.94 36.78
C ALA A 572 17.26 -10.89 36.32
N PHE A 573 18.27 -10.60 37.13
CA PHE A 573 19.36 -9.69 36.79
C PHE A 573 20.20 -10.23 35.64
N LEU A 574 20.63 -11.49 35.67
CA LEU A 574 21.43 -12.09 34.60
C LEU A 574 20.66 -12.11 33.27
N ALA A 575 19.36 -12.38 33.30
CA ALA A 575 18.51 -12.30 32.12
C ALA A 575 18.51 -10.88 31.53
N ALA A 576 18.34 -9.84 32.36
CA ALA A 576 18.42 -8.45 31.91
C ALA A 576 19.83 -8.07 31.42
N TYR A 577 20.88 -8.55 32.08
CA TYR A 577 22.28 -8.27 31.74
C TYR A 577 22.65 -8.78 30.34
N PHE A 578 22.27 -10.01 30.00
CA PHE A 578 22.58 -10.60 28.69
C PHE A 578 21.68 -10.12 27.55
N VAL A 579 20.46 -9.64 27.87
CA VAL A 579 19.58 -8.99 26.90
C VAL A 579 20.01 -7.56 26.61
N GLY A 580 20.67 -6.91 27.57
CA GLY A 580 20.94 -5.48 27.52
C GLY A 580 19.70 -4.66 27.85
N CYS A 581 19.75 -3.37 27.56
CA CYS A 581 18.66 -2.44 27.82
C CYS A 581 17.93 -2.16 26.50
N PRO A 582 16.72 -2.66 26.23
CA PRO A 582 16.01 -2.34 24.98
C PRO A 582 15.70 -0.85 24.81
#